data_AF-A0A2T4WVW9-F1
#
_entry.id   AF-A0A2T4WVW9-F1
#
_cell.length_a   1.000
_cell.length_b   1.000
_cell.length_c   1.000
_cell.angle_alpha   90.00
_cell.angle_beta   90.00
_cell.angle_gamma   90.00
#
_symmetry.space_group_name_H-M   'P 1'
#
loop_
_entity.id
_entity.type
_entity.pdbx_description
1 polymer ?
#
loop_
_entity_poly.entity_id
_entity_poly.type
_entity_poly.pdbx_seq_one_letter_code
_entity_poly.pdbx_strand_id
1 'polypeptide(L)'
;MQQKELSELTDQELLDQAKKMKSDSIISATLIGFMIGVVIYSVVKNSVGFFTLIPLYFAFRVFHKPENNRMNKELVQLLKERNLK
;
A
#
# COMPACT_ATOMS: atom_id res chain seq x y z
N MET A 1 3.85 4.86 13.22
CA MET A 1 5.29 5.19 13.29
C MET A 1 5.40 6.69 13.06
N GLN A 2 6.26 7.36 13.83
CA GLN A 2 6.24 8.82 14.02
C GLN A 2 6.58 9.58 12.73
N GLN A 3 5.74 10.55 12.39
CA GLN A 3 5.77 11.43 11.23
C GLN A 3 7.00 12.38 11.18
N LYS A 4 8.03 12.17 12.02
CA LYS A 4 9.01 13.20 12.37
C LYS A 4 10.37 13.15 11.67
N GLU A 5 10.72 12.12 10.89
CA GLU A 5 12.10 12.00 10.39
C GLU A 5 12.29 12.12 8.88
N LEU A 6 11.24 12.17 8.05
CA LEU A 6 11.39 12.22 6.58
C LEU A 6 12.22 13.41 6.07
N SER A 7 12.18 14.53 6.79
CA SER A 7 12.98 15.71 6.46
C SER A 7 14.39 15.71 7.08
N GLU A 8 14.63 14.87 8.10
CA GLU A 8 15.93 14.72 8.78
C GLU A 8 16.79 13.64 8.13
N LEU A 9 16.18 12.76 7.34
CA LEU A 9 16.86 11.73 6.55
C LEU A 9 17.74 12.35 5.45
N THR A 10 18.89 11.72 5.24
CA THR A 10 19.80 12.07 4.15
C THR A 10 19.21 11.65 2.80
N ASP A 11 19.67 12.28 1.70
CA ASP A 11 19.12 12.04 0.36
C ASP A 11 19.18 10.57 -0.07
N GLN A 12 20.20 9.83 0.39
CA GLN A 12 20.32 8.39 0.15
C GLN A 12 19.28 7.58 0.92
N GLU A 13 19.03 7.91 2.19
CA GLU A 13 18.04 7.21 3.02
C GLU A 13 16.60 7.50 2.59
N LEU A 14 16.34 8.71 2.07
CA LEU A 14 15.06 9.09 1.45
C LEU A 14 14.79 8.27 0.19
N LEU A 15 15.78 8.10 -0.69
CA LEU A 15 15.66 7.28 -1.89
C LEU A 15 15.48 5.79 -1.56
N ASP A 16 16.19 5.29 -0.55
CA ASP A 16 16.09 3.89 -0.14
C ASP A 16 14.72 3.60 0.49
N GLN A 17 14.17 4.51 1.31
CA GLN A 17 12.80 4.41 1.80
C GLN A 17 11.75 4.48 0.69
N ALA A 18 11.92 5.35 -0.31
CA ALA A 18 11.01 5.42 -1.44
C ALA A 18 11.01 4.11 -2.25
N LYS A 19 12.18 3.49 -2.40
CA LYS A 19 12.34 2.19 -3.07
C LYS A 19 11.72 1.06 -2.25
N LYS A 20 11.91 1.08 -0.93
CA LYS A 20 11.34 0.11 0.01
C LYS A 20 9.82 0.20 0.06
N MET A 21 9.24 1.41 0.12
CA MET A 21 7.79 1.61 0.03
C MET A 21 7.20 1.07 -1.28
N LYS A 22 7.89 1.25 -2.41
CA LYS A 22 7.46 0.64 -3.68
C LYS A 22 7.46 -0.89 -3.60
N SER A 23 8.54 -1.49 -3.10
CA SER A 23 8.64 -2.94 -2.97
C SER A 23 7.59 -3.50 -2.01
N ASP A 24 7.38 -2.86 -0.87
CA ASP A 24 6.36 -3.25 0.12
C ASP A 24 4.95 -3.11 -0.46
N SER A 25 4.71 -2.10 -1.30
CA SER A 25 3.46 -1.93 -2.02
C SER A 25 3.22 -3.05 -3.03
N ILE A 26 4.25 -3.52 -3.75
CA ILE A 26 4.17 -4.64 -4.68
C ILE A 26 3.88 -5.96 -3.92
N ILE A 27 4.60 -6.21 -2.82
CA ILE A 27 4.40 -7.40 -1.99
C ILE A 27 2.98 -7.40 -1.41
N SER A 28 2.53 -6.26 -0.88
CA SER A 28 1.18 -6.09 -0.36
C SER A 28 0.12 -6.30 -1.45
N ALA A 29 0.30 -5.72 -2.64
CA ALA A 29 -0.60 -5.89 -3.76
C ALA A 29 -0.66 -7.35 -4.24
N THR A 30 0.46 -8.07 -4.21
CA THR A 30 0.55 -9.48 -4.59
C THR A 30 -0.20 -10.36 -3.60
N LEU A 31 -0.02 -10.12 -2.29
CA LEU A 31 -0.75 -10.81 -1.22
C LEU A 31 -2.25 -10.54 -1.29
N ILE A 32 -2.65 -9.29 -1.52
CA ILE A 32 -4.06 -8.90 -1.69
C ILE A 32 -4.65 -9.60 -2.93
N GLY A 33 -3.95 -9.58 -4.06
CA GLY A 33 -4.37 -10.25 -5.29
C GLY A 33 -4.50 -11.77 -5.10
N PHE A 34 -3.57 -12.39 -4.38
CA PHE A 34 -3.63 -13.81 -4.03
C PHE A 34 -4.85 -14.13 -3.16
N MET A 35 -5.12 -13.34 -2.12
CA MET A 35 -6.31 -13.50 -1.29
C MET A 35 -7.61 -13.35 -2.11
N ILE A 36 -7.67 -12.37 -3.02
CA ILE A 36 -8.81 -12.19 -3.92
C ILE A 36 -8.97 -13.41 -4.84
N GLY A 37 -7.87 -13.95 -5.38
CA GLY A 37 -7.88 -15.15 -6.21
C GLY A 37 -8.44 -16.38 -5.48
N VAL A 38 -8.02 -16.59 -4.22
CA VAL A 38 -8.54 -17.67 -3.37
C VAL A 38 -10.04 -17.48 -3.11
N VAL A 39 -10.48 -16.25 -2.89
CA VAL A 39 -11.90 -15.92 -2.70
C VAL A 39 -12.71 -16.23 -3.96
N ILE A 40 -12.24 -15.81 -5.15
CA ILE A 40 -12.92 -16.10 -6.43
C ILE A 40 -12.99 -17.61 -6.68
N TYR A 41 -11.89 -18.33 -6.46
CA TYR A 41 -11.86 -19.79 -6.61
C TYR A 41 -12.87 -20.47 -5.68
N SER A 42 -13.01 -19.98 -4.44
CA SER A 42 -13.99 -20.47 -3.45
C SER A 42 -15.45 -20.19 -3.86
N VAL A 43 -15.73 -19.07 -4.53
CA VAL A 43 -17.06 -18.74 -5.10
C VAL A 43 -17.42 -19.66 -6.24
N VAL A 44 -16.51 -19.85 -7.19
CA VAL A 44 -16.74 -20.70 -8.37
C VAL A 44 -16.98 -22.15 -7.96
N LYS A 45 -16.31 -22.61 -6.88
CA LYS A 45 -16.55 -23.91 -6.24
C LYS A 45 -17.81 -23.96 -5.36
N ASN A 46 -18.58 -22.88 -5.27
CA ASN A 46 -19.85 -22.74 -4.54
C ASN A 46 -19.77 -23.05 -3.03
N SER A 47 -18.63 -22.77 -2.38
CA SER A 47 -18.48 -23.06 -0.94
C SER A 47 -19.00 -21.95 -0.03
N VAL A 48 -19.04 -20.66 -0.43
CA VAL A 48 -19.27 -19.59 0.56
C VAL A 48 -19.81 -18.28 -0.05
N GLY A 49 -21.12 -18.21 -0.33
CA GLY A 49 -21.76 -17.02 -0.93
C GLY A 49 -21.76 -15.73 -0.08
N PHE A 50 -21.46 -15.80 1.23
CA PHE A 50 -21.46 -14.64 2.13
C PHE A 50 -20.05 -14.17 2.53
N PHE A 51 -19.06 -15.06 2.51
CA PHE A 51 -17.67 -14.73 2.88
C PHE A 51 -16.97 -13.84 1.86
N THR A 52 -17.55 -13.64 0.68
CA THR A 52 -16.96 -12.89 -0.44
C THR A 52 -17.25 -11.40 -0.37
N LEU A 53 -18.30 -11.03 0.36
CA LEU A 53 -18.59 -9.64 0.72
C LEU A 53 -17.53 -9.08 1.68
N ILE A 54 -16.93 -9.93 2.52
CA ILE A 54 -15.92 -9.51 3.50
C ILE A 54 -14.62 -9.03 2.83
N PRO A 55 -14.00 -9.76 1.88
CA PRO A 55 -12.87 -9.30 1.07
C PRO A 55 -13.19 -8.03 0.28
N LEU A 56 -14.38 -7.91 -0.31
CA LEU A 56 -14.78 -6.73 -1.07
C LEU A 56 -14.85 -5.48 -0.18
N TYR A 57 -15.39 -5.63 1.03
CA TYR A 57 -15.40 -4.57 2.05
C TYR A 57 -13.98 -4.23 2.54
N PHE A 58 -13.13 -5.24 2.76
CA PHE A 58 -11.74 -5.01 3.17
C PHE A 58 -10.93 -4.29 2.10
N ALA A 59 -11.06 -4.69 0.83
CA ALA A 59 -10.44 -4.01 -0.29
C ALA A 59 -10.88 -2.54 -0.33
N PHE A 60 -12.19 -2.28 -0.27
CA PHE A 60 -12.72 -0.92 -0.24
C PHE A 60 -12.14 -0.10 0.93
N ARG A 61 -12.03 -0.69 2.12
CA ARG A 61 -11.47 -0.05 3.32
C ARG A 61 -9.97 0.20 3.25
N VAL A 62 -9.20 -0.72 2.67
CA VAL A 62 -7.74 -0.59 2.51
C VAL A 62 -7.41 0.49 1.48
N PHE A 63 -8.14 0.54 0.36
CA PHE A 63 -7.98 1.59 -0.64
C PHE A 63 -8.48 2.96 -0.14
N HIS A 64 -9.45 3.00 0.78
CA HIS A 64 -9.91 4.22 1.46
C HIS A 64 -9.13 4.59 2.74
N LYS A 65 -7.81 4.35 2.81
CA LYS A 65 -6.98 4.92 3.88
C LYS A 65 -6.38 6.26 3.47
N PRO A 66 -6.90 7.41 3.97
CA PRO A 66 -6.40 8.75 3.61
C PRO A 66 -4.97 9.02 4.12
N GLU A 67 -4.51 8.29 5.13
CA GLU A 67 -3.20 8.45 5.76
C GLU A 67 -2.03 8.03 4.86
N ASN A 68 -2.16 6.88 4.16
CA ASN A 68 -1.15 6.42 3.19
C ASN A 68 -0.96 7.39 2.02
N ASN A 69 -2.02 8.11 1.65
CA ASN A 69 -1.97 9.15 0.63
C ASN A 69 -1.22 10.40 1.11
N ARG A 70 -1.35 10.78 2.40
CA ARG A 70 -0.62 11.91 2.97
C ARG A 70 0.88 11.65 3.06
N MET A 71 1.26 10.47 3.57
CA MET A 71 2.68 10.10 3.70
C MET A 71 3.37 9.96 2.35
N ASN A 72 2.70 9.36 1.34
CA ASN A 72 3.22 9.32 -0.03
C ASN A 72 3.35 10.72 -0.63
N LYS A 73 2.39 11.62 -0.38
CA LYS A 73 2.44 13.00 -0.87
C LYS A 73 3.59 13.80 -0.26
N GLU A 74 3.79 13.71 1.05
CA GLU A 74 4.92 14.38 1.74
C GLU A 74 6.27 13.86 1.23
N LEU A 75 6.43 12.54 1.08
CA LEU A 75 7.64 11.94 0.50
C LEU A 75 7.90 12.42 -0.93
N VAL A 76 6.88 12.43 -1.78
CA VAL A 76 7.01 12.91 -3.17
C VAL A 76 7.34 14.40 -3.20
N GLN A 77 6.78 15.19 -2.30
CA GLN A 77 7.05 16.62 -2.21
C GLN A 77 8.49 16.90 -1.77
N LEU A 78 9.01 16.20 -0.75
CA LEU A 78 10.40 16.32 -0.30
C LEU A 78 11.42 15.91 -1.38
N LEU A 79 11.14 14.83 -2.11
CA LEU A 79 12.00 14.39 -3.23
C LEU A 79 12.05 15.43 -4.35
N LYS A 80 10.92 16.12 -4.60
CA LYS A 80 10.80 17.17 -5.62
C LYS A 80 11.47 18.48 -5.20
N GLU A 81 11.32 18.89 -3.93
CA GLU A 81 12.00 20.04 -3.36
C GLU A 81 13.52 19.89 -3.42
N ARG A 82 14.04 18.67 -3.20
CA ARG A 82 15.47 18.36 -3.26
C ARG A 82 16.00 18.03 -4.66
N ASN A 83 15.20 18.15 -5.72
CA ASN A 83 15.57 17.79 -7.10
C ASN A 83 16.07 16.34 -7.27
N LEU A 84 15.66 15.44 -6.40
CA LEU A 84 16.00 14.01 -6.48
C LEU A 84 15.04 13.26 -7.42
N LYS A 85 13.92 13.88 -7.83
CA LYS A 85 12.98 13.37 -8.84
C LYS A 85 11.97 14.39 -9.38
#